data_AF-Q7P999-F1
#
_entry.id   AF-Q7P999-F1
#
_cell.length_a   1.000
_cell.length_b   1.000
_cell.length_c   1.000
_cell.angle_alpha   90.00
_cell.angle_beta   90.00
_cell.angle_gamma   90.00
#
_symmetry.space_group_name_H-M   'P 1'
#
loop_
_entity.id
_entity.type
_entity.pdbx_description
1 polymer ?
#
loop_
_entity_poly.entity_id
_entity_poly.type
_entity_poly.pdbx_seq_one_letter_code
_entity_poly.pdbx_strand_id
1 'polypeptide(L)'
;MVRCINEDIILQIIRDKNLLGKKQASSLKAMIEEAIIDNEIMIDILYENRILLLISNISYIKIYNYSYIQAYVVNGYCIYDDVHGNTITAINDLKILFSNNNIFRSIMLIKKYYFYKLLEKNFAYLTSIKAKYALEFTVGLIIAKNIKYTNKIIIFFIVFIVTLIYLPVLFHVANNISYCVQNILKSLLCIRAVRESPAVRVVWIEKCIRCHTVV
;
A
#
# COMPACT_ATOMS: atom_id res chain seq x y z
N MET A 1 19.90 29.72 -21.19
CA MET A 1 19.78 28.46 -20.42
C MET A 1 21.18 28.10 -19.97
N VAL A 2 21.56 28.46 -18.74
CA VAL A 2 22.92 28.26 -18.24
C VAL A 2 23.06 26.78 -17.92
N ARG A 3 23.64 25.99 -18.83
CA ARG A 3 24.18 24.69 -18.45
C ARG A 3 25.24 25.00 -17.40
N CYS A 4 25.01 24.61 -16.15
CA CYS A 4 25.90 24.90 -15.03
C CYS A 4 27.31 24.29 -15.19
N ILE A 5 27.53 23.50 -16.25
CA ILE A 5 28.71 22.68 -16.48
C ILE A 5 29.11 22.82 -17.94
N ASN A 6 30.39 23.13 -18.16
CA ASN A 6 30.98 23.18 -19.49
C ASN A 6 31.39 21.76 -19.92
N GLU A 7 30.62 21.18 -20.85
CA GLU A 7 30.84 19.83 -21.37
C GLU A 7 32.22 19.65 -22.01
N ASP A 8 32.78 20.70 -22.62
CA ASP A 8 34.08 20.66 -23.27
C ASP A 8 35.22 20.49 -22.27
N ILE A 9 35.11 21.08 -21.08
CA ILE A 9 36.09 20.93 -19.99
C ILE A 9 36.09 19.50 -19.47
N ILE A 10 34.92 18.89 -19.31
CA ILE A 10 34.82 17.50 -18.85
C ILE A 10 35.38 16.55 -19.92
N LEU A 11 35.06 16.77 -21.20
CA LEU A 11 35.60 15.97 -22.30
C LEU A 11 37.14 16.06 -22.36
N GLN A 12 37.71 17.23 -22.10
CA GLN A 12 39.14 17.42 -22.08
C GLN A 12 39.79 16.67 -20.90
N ILE A 13 39.23 16.74 -19.70
CA ILE A 13 39.71 16.00 -18.53
C ILE A 13 39.65 14.48 -18.75
N ILE A 14 38.59 13.98 -19.39
CA ILE A 14 38.44 12.55 -19.69
C ILE A 14 39.52 12.09 -20.70
N ARG A 15 39.85 12.93 -21.69
CA ARG A 15 40.94 12.70 -22.64
C ARG A 15 42.30 12.73 -21.95
N ASP A 16 42.54 13.72 -21.09
CA ASP A 16 43.80 13.89 -20.37
C ASP A 16 44.07 12.74 -19.40
N LYS A 17 43.02 12.18 -18.77
CA LYS A 17 43.12 11.00 -17.90
C LYS A 17 43.14 9.66 -18.67
N ASN A 18 43.14 9.67 -20.01
CA ASN A 18 43.16 8.48 -20.87
C ASN A 18 42.07 7.43 -20.57
N LEU A 19 40.93 7.85 -20.02
CA LEU A 19 39.88 6.94 -19.53
C LEU A 19 39.06 6.27 -20.64
N LEU A 20 39.20 6.75 -21.87
CA LEU A 20 38.45 6.26 -23.03
C LEU A 20 39.17 5.14 -23.82
N GLY A 21 40.44 4.86 -23.53
CA GLY A 21 41.24 3.92 -24.33
C GLY A 21 41.18 4.25 -25.83
N LYS A 22 40.94 3.25 -26.70
CA LYS A 22 40.80 3.41 -28.16
C LYS A 22 39.42 3.89 -28.63
N LYS A 23 38.45 4.10 -27.74
CA LYS A 23 37.09 4.49 -28.12
C LYS A 23 37.00 6.00 -28.28
N GLN A 24 36.89 6.47 -29.52
CA GLN A 24 36.48 7.85 -29.78
C GLN A 24 35.01 8.00 -29.43
N ALA A 25 34.70 8.74 -28.38
CA ALA A 25 33.35 9.21 -28.17
C ALA A 25 33.23 10.69 -28.55
N SER A 26 32.20 10.97 -29.33
CA SER A 26 31.94 12.24 -30.01
C SER A 26 31.19 13.24 -29.13
N SER A 27 30.54 12.79 -28.05
CA SER A 27 29.85 13.65 -27.09
C SER A 27 29.80 13.03 -25.69
N LEU A 28 29.81 13.87 -24.66
CA LEU A 28 29.77 13.43 -23.26
C LEU A 28 28.46 12.70 -22.93
N LYS A 29 27.36 13.14 -23.54
CA LYS A 29 26.03 12.53 -23.44
C LYS A 29 26.04 11.08 -23.93
N ALA A 30 26.64 10.81 -25.09
CA ALA A 30 26.77 9.45 -25.62
C ALA A 30 27.62 8.56 -24.70
N MET A 31 28.70 9.07 -24.11
CA MET A 31 29.53 8.30 -23.17
C MET A 31 28.75 7.84 -21.92
N ILE A 32 27.83 8.68 -21.45
CA ILE A 32 27.03 8.43 -20.23
C ILE A 32 25.79 7.57 -20.55
N GLU A 33 25.15 7.78 -21.70
CA GLU A 33 24.01 6.95 -22.15
C GLU A 33 24.46 5.52 -22.49
N GLU A 34 25.62 5.37 -23.15
CA GLU A 34 26.22 4.08 -23.50
C GLU A 34 26.99 3.43 -22.33
N ALA A 35 27.01 4.06 -21.15
CA ALA A 35 27.69 3.58 -19.94
C ALA A 35 29.17 3.19 -20.16
N ILE A 36 29.89 3.98 -20.97
CA ILE A 36 31.30 3.72 -21.30
C ILE A 36 32.20 3.90 -20.07
N ILE A 37 31.84 4.84 -19.18
CA ILE A 37 32.56 5.15 -17.95
C ILE A 37 31.61 4.89 -16.77
N ASP A 38 32.10 4.20 -15.74
CA ASP A 38 31.32 3.97 -14.52
C ASP A 38 30.95 5.32 -13.87
N ASN A 39 29.70 5.42 -13.45
CA ASN A 39 29.12 6.62 -12.88
C ASN A 39 29.83 7.06 -11.59
N GLU A 40 30.30 6.13 -10.76
CA GLU A 40 31.10 6.46 -9.56
C GLU A 40 32.46 7.07 -9.93
N ILE A 41 33.14 6.51 -10.93
CA ILE A 41 34.43 7.03 -11.41
C ILE A 41 34.24 8.44 -11.96
N MET A 42 33.15 8.68 -12.69
CA MET A 42 32.83 10.00 -13.20
C MET A 42 32.51 11.01 -12.09
N ILE A 43 31.78 10.59 -11.04
CA ILE A 43 31.56 11.43 -9.84
C ILE A 43 32.90 11.81 -9.19
N ASP A 44 33.81 10.86 -9.04
CA ASP A 44 35.13 11.10 -8.45
C ASP A 44 35.95 12.08 -9.31
N ILE A 45 35.91 11.96 -10.64
CA ILE A 45 36.56 12.91 -11.56
C ILE A 45 35.97 14.31 -11.43
N LEU A 46 34.64 14.44 -11.38
CA LEU A 46 33.98 15.73 -11.26
C LEU A 46 34.31 16.42 -9.93
N TYR A 47 34.46 15.64 -8.86
CA TYR A 47 34.86 16.13 -7.54
C TYR A 47 36.34 16.52 -7.50
N GLU A 48 37.25 15.65 -7.97
CA GLU A 48 38.70 15.90 -7.98
C GLU A 48 39.07 17.16 -8.76
N ASN A 49 38.38 17.42 -9.87
CA ASN A 49 38.58 18.60 -10.71
C ASN A 49 37.81 19.84 -10.23
N ARG A 50 37.17 19.78 -9.05
CA ARG A 50 36.40 20.88 -8.42
C ARG A 50 35.29 21.45 -9.31
N ILE A 51 34.71 20.65 -10.19
CA ILE A 51 33.62 21.07 -11.09
C ILE A 51 32.31 21.12 -10.31
N LEU A 52 32.07 20.13 -9.43
CA LEU A 52 30.90 20.06 -8.56
C LEU A 52 31.29 19.67 -7.13
N LEU A 53 30.50 20.15 -6.18
CA LEU A 53 30.66 19.81 -4.76
C LEU A 53 30.10 18.43 -4.47
N LEU A 54 30.80 17.66 -3.64
CA LEU A 54 30.39 16.34 -3.16
C LEU A 54 29.77 16.45 -1.78
N ILE A 55 28.60 15.83 -1.60
CA ILE A 55 27.95 15.68 -0.30
C ILE A 55 28.65 14.55 0.46
N SER A 56 29.43 14.93 1.47
CA SER A 56 30.11 13.98 2.37
C SER A 56 29.31 13.71 3.64
N ASN A 57 28.50 14.67 4.10
CA ASN A 57 27.73 14.54 5.33
C ASN A 57 26.21 14.62 5.06
N ILE A 58 25.54 13.49 5.27
CA ILE A 58 24.10 13.31 5.06
C ILE A 58 23.27 13.49 6.34
N SER A 59 23.92 13.75 7.48
CA SER A 59 23.26 13.70 8.80
C SER A 59 22.19 14.79 8.98
N TYR A 60 22.43 15.98 8.41
CA TYR A 60 21.57 17.15 8.52
C TYR A 60 20.56 17.32 7.37
N ILE A 61 20.67 16.50 6.32
CA ILE A 61 19.83 16.63 5.13
C ILE A 61 18.43 16.04 5.40
N LYS A 62 17.40 16.87 5.22
CA LYS A 62 16.00 16.47 5.33
C LYS A 62 15.31 16.66 3.98
N ILE A 63 14.61 15.62 3.54
CA ILE A 63 13.81 15.64 2.32
C ILE A 63 12.38 15.92 2.74
N TYR A 64 11.79 17.03 2.30
CA TYR A 64 10.42 17.38 2.67
C TYR A 64 9.38 16.88 1.66
N ASN A 65 9.77 16.67 0.40
CA ASN A 65 8.85 16.28 -0.66
C ASN A 65 8.84 14.76 -0.90
N TYR A 66 8.20 14.06 0.02
CA TYR A 66 8.13 12.60 0.02
C TYR A 66 7.30 12.00 -1.12
N SER A 67 6.45 12.79 -1.79
CA SER A 67 5.64 12.34 -2.93
C SER A 67 6.49 11.90 -4.13
N TYR A 68 7.72 12.39 -4.24
CA TYR A 68 8.64 12.09 -5.35
C TYR A 68 9.66 10.98 -5.04
N ILE A 69 9.55 10.28 -3.90
CA ILE A 69 10.54 9.25 -3.50
C ILE A 69 10.76 8.19 -4.58
N GLN A 70 9.69 7.70 -5.21
CA GLN A 70 9.83 6.67 -6.25
C GLN A 70 10.59 7.22 -7.47
N ALA A 71 10.33 8.48 -7.85
CA ALA A 71 11.06 9.15 -8.91
C ALA A 71 12.52 9.40 -8.53
N TYR A 72 12.82 9.67 -7.25
CA TYR A 72 14.19 9.85 -6.75
C TYR A 72 14.99 8.55 -6.82
N VAL A 73 14.39 7.42 -6.45
CA VAL A 73 15.05 6.10 -6.52
C VAL A 73 15.28 5.67 -7.97
N VAL A 74 14.26 5.79 -8.82
CA VAL A 74 14.33 5.32 -10.22
C VAL A 74 15.31 6.14 -11.03
N ASN A 75 15.28 7.46 -10.89
CA ASN A 75 16.10 8.33 -11.71
C ASN A 75 17.47 8.60 -11.04
N GLY A 76 17.63 8.37 -9.73
CA GLY A 76 18.92 8.55 -9.05
C GLY A 76 19.25 10.01 -8.73
N TYR A 77 18.25 10.82 -8.40
CA TYR A 77 18.45 12.19 -7.88
C TYR A 77 17.56 12.43 -6.67
N CYS A 78 17.88 13.43 -5.87
CA CYS A 78 17.08 13.84 -4.72
C CYS A 78 17.08 15.37 -4.61
N ILE A 79 15.93 15.96 -4.29
CA ILE A 79 15.84 17.39 -4.00
C ILE A 79 15.67 17.55 -2.49
N TYR A 80 16.50 18.39 -1.88
CA TYR A 80 16.45 18.69 -0.46
C TYR A 80 16.68 20.17 -0.22
N ASP A 81 16.22 20.67 0.92
CA ASP A 81 16.49 22.05 1.33
C ASP A 81 17.71 22.07 2.26
N ASP A 82 18.63 22.99 1.99
CA ASP A 82 19.77 23.24 2.87
C ASP A 82 19.32 23.90 4.19
N VAL A 83 20.22 23.99 5.17
CA VAL A 83 20.02 24.69 6.46
C VAL A 83 19.54 26.14 6.25
N HIS A 84 19.90 26.74 5.11
CA HIS A 84 19.50 28.09 4.71
C HIS A 84 18.20 28.17 3.90
N GLY A 85 17.49 27.05 3.69
CA GLY A 85 16.23 27.00 2.93
C GLY A 85 16.40 27.05 1.40
N ASN A 86 17.62 26.85 0.90
CA ASN A 86 17.88 26.78 -0.53
C ASN A 86 17.62 25.37 -1.06
N THR A 87 16.87 25.25 -2.16
CA THR A 87 16.61 23.97 -2.82
C THR A 87 17.87 23.49 -3.54
N ILE A 88 18.45 22.38 -3.09
CA ILE A 88 19.61 21.73 -3.70
C ILE A 88 19.19 20.38 -4.28
N THR A 89 19.67 20.10 -5.49
CA THR A 89 19.53 18.79 -6.13
C THR A 89 20.80 17.97 -5.92
N ALA A 90 20.71 16.91 -5.12
CA ALA A 90 21.72 15.86 -5.05
C ALA A 90 21.55 14.90 -6.23
N ILE A 91 22.62 14.69 -7.00
CA ILE A 91 22.61 13.80 -8.17
C ILE A 91 23.54 12.63 -7.90
N ASN A 92 22.99 11.43 -8.00
CA ASN A 92 23.75 10.19 -8.06
C ASN A 92 23.88 9.72 -9.52
N ASP A 93 22.82 9.71 -10.32
CA ASP A 93 22.92 9.34 -11.75
C ASP A 93 23.20 10.57 -12.63
N LEU A 94 24.40 10.58 -13.23
CA LEU A 94 24.82 11.67 -14.11
C LEU A 94 24.03 11.73 -15.43
N LYS A 95 23.29 10.70 -15.82
CA LYS A 95 22.37 10.75 -16.98
C LYS A 95 21.39 11.90 -16.87
N ILE A 96 20.90 12.15 -15.66
CA ILE A 96 19.99 13.25 -15.40
C ILE A 96 20.67 14.56 -15.72
N LEU A 97 21.93 14.74 -15.32
CA LEU A 97 22.66 16.00 -15.41
C LEU A 97 22.87 16.48 -16.86
N PHE A 98 22.82 15.57 -17.84
CA PHE A 98 22.93 15.87 -19.27
C PHE A 98 21.61 15.72 -20.04
N SER A 99 20.49 15.52 -19.34
CA SER A 99 19.17 15.49 -19.96
C SER A 99 18.74 16.89 -20.42
N ASN A 100 18.07 16.97 -21.59
CA ASN A 100 17.67 18.24 -22.19
C ASN A 100 16.62 19.03 -21.38
N ASN A 101 16.01 18.41 -20.35
CA ASN A 101 14.93 18.98 -19.55
C ASN A 101 15.37 19.49 -18.17
N ASN A 102 16.66 19.71 -17.96
CA ASN A 102 17.16 20.06 -16.64
C ASN A 102 16.83 21.50 -16.23
N ILE A 103 16.03 21.63 -15.17
CA ILE A 103 15.65 22.90 -14.53
C ILE A 103 16.44 23.11 -13.21
N PHE A 104 17.42 22.25 -12.90
CA PHE A 104 18.12 22.27 -11.62
C PHE A 104 18.99 23.53 -11.47
N ARG A 105 18.75 24.30 -10.39
CA ARG A 105 19.47 25.55 -10.10
C ARG A 105 20.77 25.33 -9.31
N SER A 106 20.75 24.42 -8.34
CA SER A 106 21.91 24.12 -7.48
C SER A 106 22.11 22.61 -7.46
N ILE A 107 23.27 22.17 -7.95
CA ILE A 107 23.59 20.75 -8.12
C ILE A 107 24.72 20.37 -7.19
N MET A 108 24.57 19.26 -6.49
CA MET A 108 25.63 18.61 -5.73
C MET A 108 25.70 17.13 -6.10
N LEU A 109 26.89 16.55 -6.06
CA LEU A 109 27.10 15.13 -6.30
C LEU A 109 26.99 14.35 -5.00
N ILE A 110 26.51 13.12 -5.08
CA ILE A 110 26.43 12.21 -3.95
C ILE A 110 26.79 10.80 -4.42
N LYS A 111 27.69 10.12 -3.68
CA LYS A 111 28.01 8.72 -4.00
C LYS A 111 26.82 7.82 -3.72
N LYS A 112 26.73 6.72 -4.46
CA LYS A 112 25.65 5.73 -4.39
C LYS A 112 25.38 5.25 -2.97
N TYR A 113 26.43 4.94 -2.20
CA TYR A 113 26.29 4.49 -0.81
C TYR A 113 25.58 5.54 0.06
N TYR A 114 26.02 6.79 0.01
CA TYR A 114 25.44 7.88 0.80
C TYR A 114 24.03 8.24 0.31
N PHE A 115 23.77 8.15 -0.99
CA PHE A 115 22.47 8.40 -1.58
C PHE A 115 21.39 7.46 -1.04
N TYR A 116 21.61 6.14 -1.11
CA TYR A 116 20.64 5.17 -0.60
C TYR A 116 20.45 5.28 0.91
N LYS A 117 21.55 5.50 1.66
CA LYS A 117 21.48 5.69 3.12
C LYS A 117 20.67 6.95 3.50
N LEU A 118 20.80 8.02 2.74
CA LEU A 118 20.01 9.24 2.92
C LEU A 118 18.52 8.98 2.67
N LEU A 119 18.18 8.31 1.58
CA LEU A 119 16.80 7.99 1.24
C LEU A 119 16.16 7.06 2.27
N GLU A 120 16.88 6.02 2.71
CA GLU A 120 16.43 5.08 3.73
C GLU A 120 16.13 5.78 5.05
N LYS A 121 17.05 6.63 5.52
CA LYS A 121 16.85 7.42 6.75
C LYS A 121 15.59 8.29 6.67
N ASN A 122 15.41 9.00 5.55
CA ASN A 122 14.26 9.88 5.36
C ASN A 122 12.95 9.10 5.21
N PHE A 123 12.99 7.93 4.57
CA PHE A 123 11.84 7.03 4.45
C PHE A 123 11.43 6.42 5.79
N ALA A 124 12.40 5.96 6.58
CA ALA A 124 12.16 5.45 7.93
C ALA A 124 11.54 6.54 8.82
N TYR A 125 12.04 7.77 8.73
CA TYR A 125 11.49 8.92 9.44
C TYR A 125 10.04 9.22 9.03
N LEU A 126 9.74 9.26 7.73
CA LEU A 126 8.37 9.43 7.25
C LEU A 126 7.45 8.32 7.75
N THR A 127 7.90 7.08 7.68
CA THR A 127 7.12 5.91 8.13
C THR A 127 6.87 5.99 9.63
N SER A 128 7.85 6.44 10.41
CA SER A 128 7.69 6.69 11.85
C SER A 128 6.67 7.80 12.12
N ILE A 129 6.71 8.92 11.38
CA ILE A 129 5.69 9.98 11.49
C ILE A 129 4.30 9.43 11.15
N LYS A 130 4.17 8.74 10.00
CA LYS A 130 2.90 8.15 9.58
C LYS A 130 2.37 7.14 10.60
N ALA A 131 3.24 6.36 11.23
CA ALA A 131 2.84 5.43 12.29
C ALA A 131 2.42 6.17 13.57
N LYS A 132 3.19 7.17 14.00
CA LYS A 132 2.89 7.99 15.18
C LYS A 132 1.55 8.72 15.05
N TYR A 133 1.26 9.23 13.86
CA TYR A 133 0.04 9.96 13.54
C TYR A 133 -0.94 9.12 12.70
N ALA A 134 -0.83 7.79 12.76
CA ALA A 134 -1.62 6.90 11.90
C ALA A 134 -3.11 7.14 12.05
N LEU A 135 -3.58 7.37 13.28
CA LEU A 135 -4.95 7.75 13.55
C LEU A 135 -5.29 9.09 12.90
N GLU A 136 -4.51 10.16 13.09
CA GLU A 136 -4.79 11.45 12.44
C GLU A 136 -4.77 11.40 10.90
N PHE A 137 -3.90 10.60 10.29
CA PHE A 137 -3.81 10.44 8.83
C PHE A 137 -4.89 9.54 8.23
N THR A 138 -5.29 8.46 8.93
CA THR A 138 -6.40 7.60 8.48
C THR A 138 -7.75 8.23 8.77
N VAL A 139 -7.79 9.25 9.64
CA VAL A 139 -9.00 9.78 10.21
C VAL A 139 -9.18 11.25 9.84
N GLY A 140 -9.50 11.50 8.57
CA GLY A 140 -10.22 12.73 8.19
C GLY A 140 -11.67 12.76 8.74
N LEU A 141 -12.20 11.64 9.26
CA LEU A 141 -13.64 11.42 9.49
C LEU A 141 -14.07 11.00 10.92
N ILE A 142 -13.14 10.60 11.78
CA ILE A 142 -13.37 10.02 13.12
C ILE A 142 -12.58 10.82 14.17
N ILE A 143 -12.51 12.14 14.00
CA ILE A 143 -12.14 13.00 15.12
C ILE A 143 -13.29 12.86 16.13
N ALA A 144 -13.00 12.58 17.41
CA ALA A 144 -14.02 12.45 18.45
C ALA A 144 -14.99 13.65 18.50
N LYS A 145 -14.55 14.82 18.00
CA LYS A 145 -15.33 16.05 17.85
C LYS A 145 -16.42 15.99 16.76
N ASN A 146 -16.32 15.06 15.79
CA ASN A 146 -17.23 14.94 14.65
C ASN A 146 -18.18 13.73 14.74
N ILE A 147 -18.00 12.85 15.73
CA ILE A 147 -18.96 11.80 16.02
C ILE A 147 -20.01 12.37 16.96
N LYS A 148 -21.24 12.53 16.46
CA LYS A 148 -22.41 12.74 17.32
C LYS A 148 -22.67 11.45 18.10
N TYR A 149 -22.02 11.30 19.25
CA TYR A 149 -22.13 10.12 20.14
C TYR A 149 -23.59 9.78 20.45
N THR A 150 -24.45 10.79 20.60
CA THR A 150 -25.89 10.65 20.78
C THR A 150 -26.54 9.80 19.67
N ASN A 151 -26.21 10.04 18.40
CA ASN A 151 -26.80 9.31 17.28
C ASN A 151 -26.36 7.84 17.26
N LYS A 152 -25.10 7.55 17.61
CA LYS A 152 -24.61 6.17 17.65
C LYS A 152 -25.23 5.38 18.80
N ILE A 153 -25.44 6.00 19.96
CA ILE A 153 -26.12 5.39 21.11
C ILE A 153 -27.59 5.10 20.77
N ILE A 154 -28.29 6.03 20.11
CA ILE A 154 -29.68 5.84 19.67
C ILE A 154 -29.78 4.67 18.67
N ILE A 155 -28.90 4.60 17.68
CA ILE A 155 -28.90 3.49 16.70
C ILE A 155 -28.64 2.15 17.39
N PHE A 156 -27.69 2.09 18.33
CA PHE A 156 -27.43 0.88 19.11
C PHE A 156 -28.66 0.44 19.91
N PHE A 157 -29.35 1.38 20.56
CA PHE A 157 -30.58 1.09 21.31
C PHE A 157 -31.70 0.57 20.42
N ILE A 158 -31.90 1.17 19.24
CA ILE A 158 -32.91 0.70 18.27
C ILE A 158 -32.61 -0.75 17.86
N VAL A 159 -31.36 -1.04 17.47
CA VAL A 159 -30.96 -2.39 17.07
C VAL A 159 -31.17 -3.38 18.22
N PHE A 160 -30.77 -3.01 19.44
CA PHE A 160 -30.93 -3.85 20.63
C PHE A 160 -32.39 -4.18 20.93
N ILE A 161 -33.29 -3.19 20.89
CA ILE A 161 -34.73 -3.39 21.12
C ILE A 161 -35.35 -4.23 20.01
N VAL A 162 -34.98 -4.00 18.74
CA VAL A 162 -35.43 -4.84 17.61
C VAL A 162 -34.98 -6.28 17.84
N THR A 163 -33.73 -6.53 18.19
CA THR A 163 -33.27 -7.90 18.49
C THR A 163 -34.05 -8.53 19.62
N LEU A 164 -34.33 -7.81 20.71
CA LEU A 164 -35.12 -8.32 21.84
C LEU A 164 -36.58 -8.64 21.48
N ILE A 165 -37.21 -7.89 20.59
CA ILE A 165 -38.60 -8.13 20.16
C ILE A 165 -38.70 -9.32 19.20
N TYR A 166 -37.74 -9.46 18.28
CA TYR A 166 -37.79 -10.49 17.24
C TYR A 166 -37.26 -11.85 17.70
N LEU A 167 -36.40 -11.92 18.72
CA LEU A 167 -35.83 -13.19 19.22
C LEU A 167 -36.91 -14.17 19.75
N PRO A 168 -37.89 -13.75 20.56
CA PRO A 168 -38.98 -14.63 21.01
C PRO A 168 -39.85 -15.12 19.86
N VAL A 169 -40.13 -14.25 18.89
CA VAL A 169 -40.90 -14.61 17.69
C VAL A 169 -40.17 -15.67 16.86
N LEU A 170 -38.86 -15.50 16.66
CA LEU A 170 -38.00 -16.50 16.02
C LEU A 170 -38.01 -17.83 16.77
N PHE A 171 -37.99 -17.80 18.10
CA PHE A 171 -38.08 -19.01 18.93
C PHE A 171 -39.42 -19.73 18.75
N HIS A 172 -40.53 -19.01 18.71
CA HIS A 172 -41.85 -19.59 18.45
C HIS A 172 -41.96 -20.19 17.04
N VAL A 173 -41.42 -19.51 16.03
CA VAL A 173 -41.40 -20.03 14.65
C VAL A 173 -40.58 -21.31 14.57
N ALA A 174 -39.37 -21.33 15.16
CA ALA A 174 -38.54 -22.53 15.21
C ALA A 174 -39.23 -23.70 15.95
N ASN A 175 -39.92 -23.40 17.05
CA ASN A 175 -40.65 -24.40 17.82
C ASN A 175 -41.82 -24.99 17.02
N ASN A 176 -42.58 -24.15 16.30
CA ASN A 176 -43.67 -24.60 15.43
C ASN A 176 -43.17 -25.47 14.26
N ILE A 177 -42.02 -25.11 13.67
CA ILE A 177 -41.37 -25.93 12.64
C ILE A 177 -40.98 -27.30 13.24
N SER A 178 -40.41 -27.32 14.45
CA SER A 178 -40.05 -28.57 15.13
C SER A 178 -41.26 -29.47 15.39
N TYR A 179 -42.38 -28.92 15.87
CA TYR A 179 -43.62 -29.68 16.05
C TYR A 179 -44.16 -30.24 14.74
N CYS A 180 -44.10 -29.46 13.66
CA CYS A 180 -44.51 -29.93 12.33
C CYS A 180 -43.66 -31.13 11.88
N VAL A 181 -42.33 -31.04 12.02
CA VAL A 181 -41.41 -32.13 11.68
C VAL A 181 -41.68 -33.36 12.55
N GLN A 182 -41.91 -33.19 13.85
CA GLN A 182 -42.26 -34.31 14.75
C GLN A 182 -43.55 -35.01 14.32
N ASN A 183 -44.58 -34.26 13.92
CA ASN A 183 -45.84 -34.83 13.47
C ASN A 183 -45.69 -35.60 12.15
N ILE A 184 -44.90 -35.08 11.21
CA ILE A 184 -44.55 -35.79 9.97
C ILE A 184 -43.80 -37.09 10.30
N LEU A 185 -42.83 -37.05 11.21
CA LEU A 185 -42.05 -38.23 11.60
C LEU A 185 -42.93 -39.29 12.27
N LYS A 186 -43.83 -38.89 13.17
CA LYS A 186 -44.81 -39.78 13.80
C LYS A 186 -45.74 -40.42 12.76
N SER A 187 -46.21 -39.65 11.79
CA SER A 187 -47.04 -40.18 10.69
C SER A 187 -46.28 -41.22 9.86
N LEU A 188 -45.02 -40.94 9.50
CA LEU A 188 -44.18 -41.88 8.76
C LEU A 188 -43.89 -43.17 9.54
N LEU A 189 -43.61 -43.05 10.84
CA LEU A 189 -43.44 -44.21 11.73
C LEU A 189 -44.72 -45.03 11.85
N CYS A 190 -45.89 -44.38 11.90
CA CYS A 190 -47.19 -45.07 11.92
C CYS A 190 -47.44 -45.85 10.63
N ILE A 191 -47.20 -45.23 9.46
CA ILE A 191 -47.32 -45.89 8.15
C ILE A 191 -46.38 -47.10 8.08
N ARG A 192 -45.13 -46.95 8.56
CA ARG A 192 -44.15 -48.03 8.57
C ARG A 192 -44.59 -49.18 9.48
N ALA A 193 -45.07 -48.89 10.70
CA ALA A 193 -45.56 -49.90 11.63
C ALA A 193 -46.76 -50.68 11.07
N VAL A 194 -47.71 -50.01 10.41
CA VAL A 194 -48.85 -50.66 9.73
C VAL A 194 -48.40 -51.51 8.53
N ARG A 195 -47.30 -51.14 7.87
CA ARG A 195 -46.77 -51.90 6.74
C ARG A 195 -46.01 -53.15 7.16
N GLU A 196 -45.25 -53.08 8.26
CA GLU A 196 -44.38 -54.16 8.75
C GLU A 196 -45.12 -55.15 9.67
N SER A 197 -46.29 -54.82 10.22
CA SER A 197 -47.04 -55.72 11.12
C SER A 197 -48.43 -56.11 10.57
N PRO A 198 -48.63 -57.35 10.08
CA PRO A 198 -49.90 -57.78 9.49
C PRO A 198 -51.06 -57.82 10.50
N ALA A 199 -50.79 -58.04 11.78
CA ALA A 199 -51.81 -58.02 12.84
C ALA A 199 -52.39 -56.61 13.09
N VAL A 200 -51.56 -55.56 12.99
CA VAL A 200 -52.00 -54.16 13.16
C VAL A 200 -52.82 -53.69 11.96
N ARG A 201 -52.50 -54.17 10.75
CA ARG A 201 -53.24 -53.85 9.52
C ARG A 201 -54.70 -54.32 9.59
N VAL A 202 -54.95 -55.52 10.12
CA VAL A 202 -56.31 -56.09 10.27
C VAL A 202 -57.15 -55.28 11.27
N VAL A 203 -56.57 -54.94 12.43
CA VAL A 203 -57.26 -54.13 13.46
C VAL A 203 -57.55 -52.71 12.97
N TRP A 204 -56.67 -52.10 12.18
CA TRP A 204 -56.87 -50.75 11.64
C TRP A 204 -57.98 -50.70 10.57
N ILE A 205 -58.05 -51.72 9.70
CA ILE A 205 -59.13 -51.88 8.72
C ILE A 205 -60.48 -52.09 9.45
N GLU A 206 -60.52 -52.93 10.47
CA GLU A 206 -61.74 -53.19 11.24
C GLU A 206 -62.25 -51.93 11.99
N LYS A 207 -61.34 -51.11 12.52
CA LYS A 207 -61.68 -49.86 13.21
C LYS A 207 -62.14 -48.75 12.26
N CYS A 208 -61.52 -48.61 11.09
CA CYS A 208 -61.95 -47.65 10.06
C CYS A 208 -63.29 -48.04 9.43
N ILE A 209 -63.58 -49.34 9.26
CA ILE A 209 -64.88 -49.82 8.79
C ILE A 209 -65.98 -49.55 9.83
N ARG A 210 -65.73 -49.79 11.13
CA ARG A 210 -66.70 -49.48 12.21
C ARG A 210 -67.00 -47.98 12.34
N CYS A 211 -66.01 -47.10 12.17
CA CYS A 211 -66.27 -45.66 12.23
C CYS A 211 -67.11 -45.12 11.05
N HIS A 212 -67.23 -45.86 9.94
CA HIS A 212 -68.09 -45.51 8.81
C HIS A 212 -69.45 -46.24 8.80
N THR A 213 -69.69 -47.19 9.71
CA THR A 213 -70.95 -47.96 9.82
C THR A 213 -71.78 -47.62 11.04
N VAL A 214 -71.39 -46.61 11.83
CA VAL A 214 -72.26 -45.99 12.83
C VAL A 214 -72.76 -44.66 12.26
N VAL A 215 -73.82 -44.75 11.46
CA VAL A 215 -74.80 -43.68 11.20
C VAL A 215 -76.06 -44.04 11.98
#